data_AF-A0A699W1G5-F1
#
_entry.id   AF-A0A699W1G5-F1
#
_cell.length_a   1.000
_cell.length_b   1.000
_cell.length_c   1.000
_cell.angle_alpha   90.00
_cell.angle_beta   90.00
_cell.angle_gamma   90.00
#
_symmetry.space_group_name_H-M   'P 1'
#
loop_
_entity.id
_entity.type
_entity.pdbx_description
1 polymer ?
#
loop_
_entity_poly.entity_id
_entity_poly.type
_entity_poly.pdbx_seq_one_letter_code
_entity_poly.pdbx_strand_id
1 'polypeptide(L)'
;EAAIKAAQAVTNKPSIISVKTIIGFGSPLAGTNKAHGSPLGPDNVKKAKEFFGWNPDESFYVPQEVYDHLKGPGEKGAELQKEWDAKFAAYEGEFKAEAEQFHISFNGNLPEGWDKDLPVYTPADGKLATRQASGKALTAIKKAVPFMFGGSAD
;
A
#
# COMPACT_ATOMS: atom_id res chain seq x y z
N GLU A 1 8.14 17.76 8.84
CA GLU A 1 8.15 16.33 9.24
C GLU A 1 8.03 16.04 10.75
N ALA A 2 8.07 17.02 11.66
CA ALA A 2 8.14 16.75 13.12
C ALA A 2 7.06 15.77 13.64
N ALA A 3 5.80 15.93 13.23
CA ALA A 3 4.71 15.03 13.63
C ALA A 3 4.88 13.59 13.10
N ILE A 4 5.44 13.43 11.90
CA ILE A 4 5.74 12.11 11.31
C ILE A 4 6.83 11.40 12.12
N LYS A 5 7.92 12.12 12.46
CA LYS A 5 9.00 11.57 13.27
C LYS A 5 8.53 11.19 14.68
N ALA A 6 7.66 12.01 15.29
CA ALA A 6 7.03 11.68 16.57
C ALA A 6 6.16 10.43 16.48
N ALA A 7 5.39 10.26 15.40
CA ALA A 7 4.60 9.05 15.16
C ALA A 7 5.47 7.81 14.98
N GLN A 8 6.58 7.90 14.22
CA GLN A 8 7.52 6.79 14.01
C GLN A 8 8.23 6.36 15.30
N ALA A 9 8.46 7.28 16.23
CA ALA A 9 9.05 6.97 17.53
C ALA A 9 8.11 6.14 18.44
N VAL A 10 6.80 6.12 18.16
CA VAL A 10 5.82 5.30 18.88
C VAL A 10 5.70 3.95 18.18
N THR A 11 6.42 2.95 18.68
CA THR A 11 6.55 1.62 18.02
C THR A 11 5.49 0.60 18.43
N ASN A 12 4.60 0.95 19.37
CA ASN A 12 3.63 0.02 19.94
C ASN A 12 2.16 0.45 19.80
N LYS A 13 1.89 1.53 19.05
CA LYS A 13 0.53 2.06 18.83
C LYS A 13 0.41 2.67 17.42
N PRO A 14 -0.77 2.61 16.80
CA PRO A 14 -1.04 3.44 15.64
C PRO A 14 -1.09 4.92 16.02
N SER A 15 -0.77 5.80 15.07
CA SER A 15 -0.82 7.26 15.24
C SER A 15 -1.83 7.87 14.29
N ILE A 16 -2.56 8.88 14.76
CA ILE A 16 -3.41 9.76 13.92
C ILE A 16 -2.82 11.16 13.96
N ILE A 17 -2.47 11.71 12.81
CA ILE A 17 -2.01 13.10 12.67
C ILE A 17 -3.19 13.93 12.16
N SER A 18 -3.79 14.74 13.04
CA SER A 18 -4.87 15.65 12.66
C SER A 18 -4.30 16.90 11.98
N VAL A 19 -4.32 16.91 10.66
CA VAL A 19 -3.92 18.08 9.85
C VAL A 19 -5.15 18.95 9.62
N LYS A 20 -5.22 20.08 10.31
CA LYS A 20 -6.28 21.08 10.10
C LYS A 20 -5.97 21.85 8.81
N THR A 21 -6.79 21.67 7.79
CA THR A 21 -6.64 22.32 6.48
C THR A 21 -7.90 23.12 6.12
N ILE A 22 -7.80 23.94 5.08
CA ILE A 22 -8.95 24.61 4.45
C ILE A 22 -9.20 23.92 3.10
N ILE A 23 -10.39 23.34 2.91
CA ILE A 23 -10.75 22.73 1.63
C ILE A 23 -10.74 23.78 0.52
N GLY A 24 -10.16 23.45 -0.64
CA GLY A 24 -10.06 24.38 -1.76
C GLY A 24 -9.22 25.63 -1.45
N PHE A 25 -8.28 25.55 -0.50
CA PHE A 25 -7.38 26.66 -0.15
C PHE A 25 -6.79 27.33 -1.40
N GLY A 26 -6.80 28.66 -1.41
CA GLY A 26 -6.36 29.49 -2.54
C GLY A 26 -7.42 29.71 -3.62
N SER A 27 -8.53 28.96 -3.63
CA SER A 27 -9.66 29.26 -4.51
C SER A 27 -10.63 30.27 -3.84
N PRO A 28 -11.44 31.01 -4.64
CA PRO A 28 -12.53 31.82 -4.11
C PRO A 28 -13.62 31.05 -3.34
N LEU A 29 -13.65 29.71 -3.46
CA LEU A 29 -14.62 28.82 -2.81
C LEU A 29 -14.02 28.12 -1.57
N ALA A 30 -12.82 28.54 -1.13
CA ALA A 30 -12.12 27.95 0.00
C ALA A 30 -13.00 27.89 1.26
N GLY A 31 -12.95 26.77 1.98
CA GLY A 31 -13.71 26.56 3.21
C GLY A 31 -15.19 26.24 3.00
N THR A 32 -15.67 26.10 1.75
CA THR A 32 -17.07 25.81 1.45
C THR A 32 -17.26 24.43 0.83
N ASN A 33 -18.48 23.90 0.92
CA ASN A 33 -18.86 22.63 0.28
C ASN A 33 -18.76 22.66 -1.25
N LYS A 34 -18.80 23.85 -1.88
CA LYS A 34 -18.70 24.02 -3.34
C LYS A 34 -17.34 23.63 -3.89
N ALA A 35 -16.29 23.65 -3.05
CA ALA A 35 -14.94 23.22 -3.42
C ALA A 35 -14.73 21.69 -3.33
N HIS A 36 -15.75 20.92 -2.91
CA HIS A 36 -15.58 19.50 -2.60
C HIS A 36 -15.66 18.59 -3.85
N GLY A 37 -16.76 18.65 -4.59
CA GLY A 37 -17.12 17.61 -5.56
C GLY A 37 -17.47 18.14 -6.95
N SER A 38 -17.13 19.39 -7.26
CA SER A 38 -17.42 20.00 -8.56
C SER A 38 -16.20 20.74 -9.08
N PRO A 39 -15.97 20.78 -10.40
CA PRO A 39 -14.95 21.63 -10.99
C PRO A 39 -15.12 23.07 -10.50
N LEU A 40 -14.01 23.76 -10.22
CA LEU A 40 -14.04 25.15 -9.77
C LEU A 40 -14.67 26.09 -10.83
N GLY A 41 -14.61 25.70 -12.10
CA GLY A 41 -14.98 26.54 -13.24
C GLY A 41 -13.82 27.45 -13.67
N PRO A 42 -13.80 27.89 -14.94
CA PRO A 42 -12.67 28.57 -15.54
C PRO A 42 -12.25 29.84 -14.78
N ASP A 43 -13.21 30.67 -14.35
CA ASP A 43 -12.92 31.93 -13.66
C ASP A 43 -12.29 31.70 -12.28
N ASN A 44 -12.78 30.70 -11.53
CA ASN A 44 -12.22 30.39 -10.21
C ASN A 44 -10.86 29.70 -10.32
N VAL A 45 -10.60 28.96 -11.39
CA VAL A 45 -9.27 28.42 -11.70
C VAL A 45 -8.28 29.55 -11.98
N LYS A 46 -8.64 30.55 -12.78
CA LYS A 46 -7.80 31.73 -13.03
C LYS A 46 -7.45 32.46 -11.73
N LYS A 47 -8.46 32.74 -10.89
CA LYS A 47 -8.26 33.37 -9.58
C LYS A 47 -7.39 32.54 -8.62
N ALA A 48 -7.53 31.21 -8.64
CA ALA A 48 -6.70 30.34 -7.83
C ALA A 48 -5.23 30.34 -8.31
N LYS A 49 -4.99 30.36 -9.63
CA LYS A 49 -3.65 30.51 -10.20
C LYS A 49 -3.02 31.85 -9.79
N GLU A 50 -3.77 32.95 -9.93
CA GLU A 50 -3.34 34.28 -9.50
C GLU A 50 -2.99 34.30 -7.99
N PHE A 51 -3.80 33.68 -7.13
CA PHE A 51 -3.52 33.56 -5.70
C PHE A 51 -2.17 32.89 -5.40
N PHE A 52 -1.79 31.90 -6.20
CA PHE A 52 -0.51 31.19 -6.08
C PHE A 52 0.63 31.80 -6.93
N GLY A 53 0.39 32.91 -7.63
CA GLY A 53 1.38 33.58 -8.49
C GLY A 53 1.63 32.89 -9.84
N TRP A 54 0.68 32.10 -10.34
CA TRP A 54 0.79 31.38 -11.61
C TRP A 54 0.11 32.12 -12.76
N ASN A 55 0.55 31.84 -13.99
CA ASN A 55 -0.07 32.34 -15.21
C ASN A 55 -1.52 31.80 -15.34
N PRO A 56 -2.57 32.66 -15.32
CA PRO A 56 -3.96 32.22 -15.35
C PRO A 56 -4.35 31.49 -16.64
N ASP A 57 -3.65 31.75 -17.75
CA ASP A 57 -3.98 31.22 -19.08
C ASP A 57 -3.27 29.89 -19.40
N GLU A 58 -2.24 29.51 -18.65
CA GLU A 58 -1.54 28.24 -18.84
C GLU A 58 -2.22 27.10 -18.09
N SER A 59 -2.29 25.92 -18.70
CA SER A 59 -2.86 24.72 -18.09
C SER A 59 -1.88 23.56 -18.18
N PHE A 60 -1.82 22.72 -17.14
CA PHE A 60 -0.90 21.59 -17.03
C PHE A 60 0.60 21.96 -17.13
N TYR A 61 0.95 23.22 -16.85
CA TYR A 61 2.34 23.65 -16.78
C TYR A 61 3.00 23.13 -15.51
N VAL A 62 4.21 22.58 -15.68
CA VAL A 62 5.07 22.13 -14.58
C VAL A 62 6.44 22.77 -14.79
N PRO A 63 6.89 23.68 -13.90
CA PRO A 63 8.20 24.30 -14.01
C PRO A 63 9.34 23.28 -13.90
N GLN A 64 10.45 23.54 -14.60
CA GLN A 64 11.63 22.67 -14.55
C GLN A 64 12.17 22.47 -13.13
N GLU A 65 12.14 23.52 -12.30
CA GLU A 65 12.55 23.45 -10.89
C GLU A 65 11.77 22.41 -10.07
N VAL A 66 10.51 22.12 -10.42
CA VAL A 66 9.73 21.06 -9.77
C VAL A 66 10.26 19.68 -10.16
N TYR A 67 10.58 19.46 -11.44
CA TYR A 67 11.22 18.22 -11.89
C TYR A 67 12.59 18.03 -11.23
N ASP A 68 13.41 19.07 -11.19
CA ASP A 68 14.74 19.03 -10.58
C ASP A 68 14.64 18.74 -9.08
N HIS A 69 13.67 19.36 -8.40
CA HIS A 69 13.40 19.10 -6.98
C HIS A 69 12.95 17.65 -6.73
N LEU A 70 12.05 17.12 -7.57
CA LEU A 70 11.52 15.76 -7.42
C LEU A 70 12.48 14.66 -7.91
N LYS A 71 13.50 15.01 -8.69
CA LYS A 71 14.56 14.09 -9.09
C LYS A 71 15.33 13.55 -7.90
N GLY A 72 15.67 14.40 -6.92
CA GLY A 72 16.44 14.03 -5.74
C GLY A 72 15.80 12.89 -4.91
N PRO A 73 14.51 12.98 -4.52
CA PRO A 73 13.79 11.87 -3.90
C PRO A 73 13.77 10.58 -4.74
N GLY A 74 13.65 10.69 -6.06
CA GLY A 74 13.71 9.54 -6.97
C GLY A 74 15.08 8.85 -6.96
N GLU A 75 16.16 9.62 -7.07
CA GLU A 75 17.54 9.12 -6.98
C GLU A 75 17.82 8.48 -5.61
N LYS A 76 17.37 9.12 -4.52
CA LYS A 76 17.46 8.56 -3.17
C LYS A 76 16.70 7.24 -3.04
N GLY A 77 15.50 7.15 -3.62
CA GLY A 77 14.70 5.93 -3.64
C GLY A 77 15.41 4.79 -4.38
N ALA A 78 16.03 5.09 -5.52
CA ALA A 78 16.80 4.11 -6.29
C ALA A 78 18.02 3.58 -5.52
N GLU A 79 18.75 4.44 -4.80
CA GLU A 79 19.87 3.99 -3.97
C GLU A 79 19.40 3.13 -2.79
N LEU A 80 18.30 3.52 -2.11
CA LEU A 80 17.71 2.70 -1.04
C LEU A 80 17.26 1.32 -1.54
N GLN A 81 16.70 1.24 -2.76
CA GLN A 81 16.35 -0.03 -3.37
C GLN A 81 17.59 -0.89 -3.63
N LYS A 82 18.63 -0.30 -4.23
CA LYS A 82 19.90 -0.99 -4.49
C LYS A 82 20.55 -1.51 -3.21
N GLU A 83 20.54 -0.72 -2.13
CA GLU A 83 21.01 -1.16 -0.82
C GLU A 83 20.17 -2.31 -0.27
N TRP A 84 18.84 -2.25 -0.44
CA TRP A 84 17.95 -3.32 -0.02
C TRP A 84 18.19 -4.61 -0.81
N ASP A 85 18.34 -4.52 -2.14
CA ASP A 85 18.64 -5.66 -3.02
C ASP A 85 19.95 -6.33 -2.61
N ALA A 86 20.99 -5.55 -2.32
CA ALA A 86 22.27 -6.06 -1.85
C ALA A 86 22.16 -6.76 -0.48
N LYS A 87 21.38 -6.20 0.45
CA LYS A 87 21.12 -6.82 1.76
C LYS A 87 20.32 -8.11 1.62
N PHE A 88 19.32 -8.12 0.73
CA PHE A 88 18.51 -9.30 0.49
C PHE A 88 19.31 -10.41 -0.21
N ALA A 89 20.19 -10.09 -1.14
CA ALA A 89 21.11 -11.05 -1.76
C ALA A 89 22.07 -11.68 -0.74
N ALA A 90 22.55 -10.91 0.24
CA ALA A 90 23.34 -11.47 1.36
C ALA A 90 22.47 -12.38 2.25
N TYR A 91 21.25 -11.96 2.56
CA TYR A 91 20.28 -12.74 3.32
C TYR A 91 19.96 -14.09 2.63
N GLU A 92 19.79 -14.11 1.31
CA GLU A 92 19.60 -15.33 0.51
C GLU A 92 20.74 -16.34 0.68
N GLY A 93 21.98 -15.85 0.76
CA GLY A 93 23.16 -16.69 0.96
C GLY A 93 23.14 -17.42 2.31
N GLU A 94 22.61 -16.77 3.35
CA GLU A 94 22.57 -17.26 4.73
C GLU A 94 21.27 -18.04 5.05
N PHE A 95 20.13 -17.61 4.50
CA PHE A 95 18.77 -18.06 4.83
C PHE A 95 18.01 -18.51 3.58
N LYS A 96 18.54 -19.54 2.90
CA LYS A 96 18.03 -20.00 1.59
C LYS A 96 16.55 -20.40 1.62
N ALA A 97 16.11 -21.11 2.65
CA ALA A 97 14.73 -21.60 2.75
C ALA A 97 13.73 -20.46 2.96
N GLU A 98 14.07 -19.50 3.81
CA GLU A 98 13.26 -18.31 4.07
C GLU A 98 13.20 -17.41 2.84
N ALA A 99 14.31 -17.26 2.12
CA ALA A 99 14.33 -16.46 0.91
C ALA A 99 13.53 -17.10 -0.25
N GLU A 100 13.57 -18.43 -0.39
CA GLU A 100 12.69 -19.15 -1.32
C GLU A 100 11.22 -18.92 -0.98
N GLN A 101 10.84 -18.98 0.29
CA GLN A 101 9.47 -18.65 0.74
C GLN A 101 9.11 -17.18 0.44
N PHE A 102 10.04 -16.25 0.64
CA PHE A 102 9.86 -14.85 0.29
C PHE A 102 9.58 -14.72 -1.21
N HIS A 103 10.39 -15.31 -2.08
CA HIS A 103 10.18 -15.24 -3.53
C HIS A 103 8.86 -15.84 -3.98
N ILE A 104 8.48 -17.00 -3.45
CA ILE A 104 7.19 -17.62 -3.79
C ILE A 104 6.05 -16.68 -3.41
N SER A 105 6.04 -16.19 -2.17
CA SER A 105 4.97 -15.33 -1.66
C SER A 105 4.92 -13.95 -2.34
N PHE A 106 6.06 -13.30 -2.53
CA PHE A 106 6.15 -11.94 -3.08
C PHE A 106 5.81 -11.90 -4.57
N ASN A 107 6.06 -13.00 -5.30
CA ASN A 107 5.62 -13.16 -6.70
C ASN A 107 4.14 -13.60 -6.82
N GLY A 108 3.42 -13.76 -5.70
CA GLY A 108 2.02 -14.20 -5.70
C GLY A 108 1.83 -15.67 -6.10
N ASN A 109 2.87 -16.49 -5.99
CA ASN A 109 2.81 -17.92 -6.29
C ASN A 109 2.46 -18.72 -5.03
N LEU A 110 2.00 -19.96 -5.23
CA LEU A 110 1.83 -20.94 -4.15
C LEU A 110 2.98 -21.96 -4.18
N PRO A 111 3.36 -22.54 -3.03
CA PRO A 111 4.33 -23.62 -2.99
C PRO A 111 3.88 -24.81 -3.86
N GLU A 112 4.85 -25.50 -4.46
CA GLU A 112 4.53 -26.67 -5.27
C GLU A 112 3.82 -27.73 -4.43
N GLY A 113 2.68 -28.22 -4.93
CA GLY A 113 1.90 -29.25 -4.23
C GLY A 113 1.18 -28.76 -2.98
N TRP A 114 0.94 -27.45 -2.85
CA TRP A 114 0.18 -26.85 -1.75
C TRP A 114 -1.18 -27.51 -1.48
N ASP A 115 -1.77 -28.13 -2.49
CA ASP A 115 -3.09 -28.74 -2.51
C ASP A 115 -3.08 -30.27 -2.31
N LYS A 116 -1.90 -30.92 -2.29
CA LYS A 116 -1.78 -32.40 -2.21
C LYS A 116 -2.43 -33.00 -0.96
N ASP A 117 -2.45 -32.26 0.14
CA ASP A 117 -3.01 -32.69 1.42
C ASP A 117 -4.48 -32.25 1.61
N LEU A 118 -5.13 -31.69 0.58
CA LEU A 118 -6.54 -31.32 0.68
C LEU A 118 -7.41 -32.56 0.92
N PRO A 119 -8.39 -32.48 1.84
CA PRO A 119 -9.25 -33.61 2.14
C PRO A 119 -10.15 -33.93 0.94
N VAL A 120 -10.13 -35.20 0.54
CA VAL A 120 -11.04 -35.77 -0.46
C VAL A 120 -12.13 -36.55 0.27
N TYR A 121 -13.37 -36.45 -0.20
CA TYR A 121 -14.52 -37.10 0.40
C TYR A 121 -15.22 -38.00 -0.61
N THR A 122 -15.73 -39.12 -0.14
CA THR A 122 -16.52 -40.11 -0.86
C THR A 122 -17.92 -40.23 -0.25
N PRO A 123 -18.90 -40.82 -0.96
CA PRO A 123 -20.23 -41.06 -0.38
C PRO A 123 -20.22 -41.92 0.90
N ALA A 124 -19.18 -42.73 1.13
CA ALA A 124 -19.05 -43.57 2.32
C ALA A 124 -18.68 -42.80 3.60
N ASP A 125 -18.15 -41.57 3.49
CA ASP A 125 -17.71 -40.76 4.64
C ASP A 125 -18.86 -40.10 5.42
N GLY A 126 -20.10 -40.25 4.92
CA GLY A 126 -21.30 -39.73 5.57
C GLY A 126 -21.47 -38.22 5.45
N LYS A 127 -22.38 -37.66 6.27
CA LYS A 127 -22.73 -36.23 6.22
C LYS A 127 -21.68 -35.39 6.94
N LEU A 128 -21.19 -34.34 6.28
CA LEU A 128 -20.28 -33.35 6.84
C LEU A 128 -20.82 -31.94 6.57
N ALA A 129 -20.86 -31.09 7.61
CA ALA A 129 -21.23 -29.70 7.41
C ALA A 129 -20.12 -28.97 6.64
N THR A 130 -20.46 -28.14 5.65
CA THR A 130 -19.48 -27.42 4.82
C THR A 130 -18.55 -26.51 5.64
N ARG A 131 -19.01 -25.96 6.78
CA ARG A 131 -18.15 -25.23 7.73
C ARG A 131 -17.02 -26.10 8.29
N GLN A 132 -17.28 -27.38 8.55
CA GLN A 132 -16.29 -28.33 9.03
C GLN A 132 -15.36 -28.76 7.89
N ALA A 133 -15.90 -28.94 6.68
CA ALA A 133 -15.09 -29.21 5.49
C ALA A 133 -14.12 -28.05 5.19
N SER A 134 -14.59 -26.80 5.30
CA SER A 134 -13.76 -25.59 5.18
C SER A 134 -12.65 -25.57 6.23
N GLY A 135 -12.97 -25.78 7.51
CA GLY A 135 -11.96 -25.84 8.57
C GLY A 135 -10.88 -26.92 8.33
N LYS A 136 -11.27 -28.09 7.81
CA LYS A 136 -10.33 -29.14 7.40
C LYS A 136 -9.44 -28.71 6.24
N ALA A 137 -10.01 -28.08 5.21
CA ALA A 137 -9.24 -27.55 4.08
C ALA A 137 -8.25 -26.46 4.51
N LEU A 138 -8.68 -25.48 5.32
CA LEU A 138 -7.81 -24.43 5.85
C LEU A 138 -6.67 -25.01 6.70
N THR A 139 -6.94 -26.06 7.48
CA THR A 139 -5.90 -26.76 8.27
C THR A 139 -4.87 -27.46 7.39
N ALA A 140 -5.29 -28.04 6.27
CA ALA A 140 -4.38 -28.64 5.29
C ALA A 140 -3.53 -27.58 4.59
N ILE A 141 -4.16 -26.54 4.04
CA ILE A 141 -3.48 -25.46 3.32
C ILE A 141 -2.47 -24.74 4.21
N LYS A 142 -2.79 -24.47 5.48
CA LYS A 142 -1.88 -23.81 6.43
C LYS A 142 -0.55 -24.55 6.61
N LYS A 143 -0.52 -25.88 6.47
CA LYS A 143 0.72 -26.67 6.58
C LYS A 143 1.63 -26.46 5.37
N ALA A 144 1.05 -26.32 4.19
CA ALA A 144 1.79 -26.22 2.94
C ALA A 144 2.06 -24.76 2.51
N VAL A 145 1.24 -23.81 2.95
CA VAL A 145 1.32 -22.38 2.63
C VAL A 145 1.63 -21.58 3.90
N PRO A 146 2.92 -21.42 4.26
CA PRO A 146 3.33 -20.82 5.54
C PRO A 146 2.97 -19.33 5.66
N PHE A 147 2.75 -18.66 4.53
CA PHE A 147 2.31 -17.26 4.45
C PHE A 147 0.78 -17.08 4.40
N MET A 148 0.00 -18.14 4.66
CA MET A 148 -1.45 -18.03 4.82
C MET A 148 -1.79 -17.29 6.12
N PHE A 149 -2.56 -16.21 6.02
CA PHE A 149 -3.03 -15.42 7.16
C PHE A 149 -4.54 -15.19 7.09
N GLY A 150 -5.24 -15.23 8.23
CA GLY A 150 -6.69 -15.06 8.30
C GLY A 150 -7.22 -15.00 9.73
N GLY A 151 -8.52 -14.77 9.88
CA GLY A 151 -9.18 -14.64 11.18
C GLY A 151 -10.70 -14.83 11.10
N SER A 152 -11.37 -14.65 12.24
CA SER A 152 -12.83 -14.58 12.36
C SER A 152 -13.21 -13.32 13.13
N ALA A 153 -14.41 -12.78 12.89
CA ALA A 153 -14.91 -11.57 13.55
C ALA A 153 -16.04 -11.92 14.52
N ASP A 154 -15.67 -12.59 15.62
CA ASP A 154 -16.61 -13.28 16.54
C ASP A 154 -17.80 -13.91 15.78
#